data_AF-A0A4R4YJX5-F1
#
_entry.id   AF-A0A4R4YJX5-F1
#
_cell.length_a   1.000
_cell.length_b   1.000
_cell.length_c   1.000
_cell.angle_alpha   90.00
_cell.angle_beta   90.00
_cell.angle_gamma   90.00
#
_symmetry.space_group_name_H-M   'P 1'
#
loop_
_entity.id
_entity.type
_entity.pdbx_description
1 polymer ?
#
loop_
_entity_poly.entity_id
_entity_poly.type
_entity_poly.pdbx_seq_one_letter_code
_entity_poly.pdbx_strand_id
1 'polypeptide(L)'
;MTNHVISPQTGMLGDAYACACGAVLAERMTAEVHAAENGLCSVCLGSTEEDLAPGLRRPCSSCAGTGRRGEQVTWQLAHAEAEHLITMTMVRGVVERFDGPFRLSEIADTVRDGLGLPPGRLPVGPRVRDLLLQLQAVGEITMLSAPDEMVGTDMVIYRDPQWQRAHTLGL
;
A
#
# COMPACT_ATOMS: atom_id res chain seq x y z
N MET A 1 -24.50 7.64 20.66
CA MET A 1 -23.75 7.19 19.47
C MET A 1 -23.64 5.68 19.55
N THR A 2 -24.19 4.96 18.58
CA THR A 2 -24.11 3.50 18.53
C THR A 2 -22.69 3.10 18.13
N ASN A 3 -22.08 2.17 18.86
CA ASN A 3 -20.74 1.69 18.52
C ASN A 3 -20.85 0.70 17.36
N HIS A 4 -20.29 1.04 16.20
CA HIS A 4 -20.24 0.13 15.05
C HIS A 4 -18.90 -0.59 15.06
N VAL A 5 -18.94 -1.87 15.42
CA VAL A 5 -17.80 -2.80 15.33
C VAL A 5 -18.28 -3.96 14.49
N ILE A 6 -17.67 -4.14 13.32
CA ILE A 6 -17.99 -5.23 12.41
C ILE A 6 -16.96 -6.33 12.63
N SER A 7 -17.44 -7.57 12.80
CA SER A 7 -16.56 -8.72 12.98
C SER A 7 -17.00 -9.87 12.08
N PRO A 8 -16.05 -10.60 11.48
CA PRO A 8 -16.35 -11.81 10.77
C PRO A 8 -16.96 -12.84 11.73
N GLN A 9 -17.92 -13.61 11.23
CA GLN A 9 -18.59 -14.69 11.92
C GLN A 9 -18.20 -16.00 11.25
N THR A 10 -17.60 -16.91 12.01
CA THR A 10 -17.24 -18.23 11.51
C THR A 10 -18.49 -19.09 11.45
N GLY A 11 -19.09 -19.24 10.27
CA GLY A 11 -20.26 -20.09 10.03
C GLY A 11 -19.97 -21.21 9.03
N MET A 12 -20.69 -22.33 9.12
CA MET A 12 -20.53 -23.48 8.21
C MET A 12 -20.93 -23.19 6.74
N LEU A 13 -21.49 -22.01 6.44
CA LEU A 13 -22.06 -21.64 5.14
C LEU A 13 -21.32 -20.49 4.42
N GLY A 14 -20.18 -20.02 4.94
CA GLY A 14 -19.37 -18.94 4.35
C GLY A 14 -19.04 -17.80 5.31
N ASP A 15 -18.28 -16.81 4.82
CA ASP A 15 -17.84 -15.63 5.57
C ASP A 15 -19.00 -14.64 5.77
N ALA A 16 -19.72 -14.80 6.89
CA ALA A 16 -20.73 -13.84 7.34
C ALA A 16 -20.09 -12.76 8.23
N TYR A 17 -20.76 -11.61 8.37
CA TYR A 17 -20.32 -10.53 9.23
C TYR A 17 -21.48 -10.11 10.15
N ALA A 18 -21.14 -9.65 11.35
CA ALA A 18 -22.09 -9.06 12.27
C ALA A 18 -21.56 -7.71 12.76
N CYS A 19 -22.47 -6.74 12.92
CA CYS A 19 -22.14 -5.48 13.57
C CYS A 19 -22.71 -5.46 14.99
N ALA A 20 -21.98 -4.85 15.92
CA ALA A 20 -22.44 -4.61 17.29
C ALA A 20 -23.75 -3.79 17.37
N CYS A 21 -24.16 -3.11 16.29
CA CYS A 21 -25.46 -2.45 16.19
C CYS A 21 -26.65 -3.42 15.97
N GLY A 22 -26.39 -4.72 15.79
CA GLY A 22 -27.41 -5.75 15.53
C GLY A 22 -27.65 -6.05 14.05
N ALA A 23 -26.94 -5.38 13.13
CA ALA A 23 -27.05 -5.66 11.71
C ALA A 23 -26.43 -7.03 11.35
N VAL A 24 -27.20 -7.84 10.62
CA VAL A 24 -26.74 -9.09 10.01
C VAL A 24 -26.24 -8.77 8.61
N LEU A 25 -24.96 -9.04 8.35
CA LEU A 25 -24.27 -8.67 7.12
C LEU A 25 -23.86 -9.98 6.44
N ALA A 26 -24.76 -10.50 5.60
CA ALA A 26 -24.67 -11.86 5.07
C ALA A 26 -23.38 -12.12 4.26
N GLU A 27 -22.80 -11.07 3.69
CA GLU A 27 -21.64 -11.16 2.81
C GLU A 27 -20.71 -9.95 2.99
N ARG A 28 -19.45 -10.12 2.55
CA ARG A 28 -18.42 -9.06 2.55
C ARG A 28 -18.94 -7.73 1.99
N MET A 29 -19.58 -7.75 0.83
CA MET A 29 -20.08 -6.52 0.18
C MET A 29 -21.09 -5.77 1.06
N THR A 30 -22.03 -6.48 1.71
CA THR A 30 -22.98 -5.85 2.64
C THR A 30 -22.28 -5.25 3.85
N ALA A 31 -21.23 -5.90 4.36
CA ALA A 31 -20.41 -5.36 5.43
C ALA A 31 -19.63 -4.10 5.02
N GLU A 32 -19.10 -4.06 3.80
CA GLU A 32 -18.40 -2.89 3.26
C GLU A 32 -19.31 -1.68 3.10
N VAL A 33 -20.54 -1.89 2.61
CA VAL A 33 -21.56 -0.84 2.51
C VAL A 33 -21.96 -0.35 3.90
N HIS A 34 -22.21 -1.26 4.85
CA HIS A 34 -22.54 -0.87 6.22
C HIS A 34 -21.39 -0.10 6.90
N ALA A 35 -20.14 -0.51 6.69
CA ALA A 35 -18.97 0.20 7.17
C ALA A 35 -18.92 1.62 6.58
N ALA A 36 -19.14 1.73 5.26
CA ALA A 36 -19.15 2.99 4.54
C ALA A 36 -20.17 3.99 5.08
N GLU A 37 -21.41 3.55 5.28
CA GLU A 37 -22.51 4.35 5.80
C GLU A 37 -22.27 4.85 7.23
N ASN A 38 -21.48 4.10 8.01
CA ASN A 38 -21.20 4.40 9.41
C ASN A 38 -19.81 5.01 9.64
N GLY A 39 -19.17 5.52 8.58
CA GLY A 39 -17.89 6.24 8.68
C GLY A 39 -16.69 5.34 9.04
N LEU A 40 -16.82 4.03 8.87
CA LEU A 40 -15.75 3.06 9.04
C LEU A 40 -15.02 2.81 7.71
N CYS A 41 -13.74 2.49 7.79
CA CYS A 41 -12.97 2.04 6.62
C CYS A 41 -13.64 0.80 6.02
N SER A 42 -13.95 0.84 4.72
CA SER A 42 -14.61 -0.29 4.06
C SER A 42 -13.67 -1.50 3.88
N VAL A 43 -12.36 -1.27 3.84
CA VAL A 43 -11.39 -2.37 3.65
C VAL A 43 -11.26 -3.19 4.94
N CYS A 44 -10.87 -2.58 6.05
CA CYS A 44 -10.74 -3.30 7.33
C CYS A 44 -12.03 -3.37 8.15
N LEU A 45 -13.15 -2.84 7.64
CA LEU A 45 -14.45 -2.80 8.33
C LEU A 45 -14.40 -2.13 9.72
N GLY A 46 -13.42 -1.26 9.95
CA GLY A 46 -13.18 -0.62 11.24
C GLY A 46 -12.30 -1.40 12.22
N SER A 47 -11.76 -2.57 11.84
CA SER A 47 -10.89 -3.38 12.71
C SER A 47 -9.51 -2.76 12.98
N THR A 48 -9.13 -1.73 12.21
CA THR A 48 -7.78 -1.12 12.17
C THR A 48 -6.67 -1.99 11.59
N GLU A 49 -6.92 -3.29 11.36
CA GLU A 49 -5.93 -4.25 10.90
C GLU A 49 -6.38 -4.98 9.61
N GLU A 50 -5.41 -5.40 8.81
CA GLU A 50 -5.58 -6.26 7.64
C GLU A 50 -4.78 -7.56 7.85
N ASP A 51 -5.40 -8.71 7.57
CA ASP A 51 -4.72 -10.01 7.49
C ASP A 51 -4.14 -10.16 6.07
N LEU A 52 -2.83 -10.00 5.90
CA LEU A 52 -2.15 -10.12 4.60
C LEU A 52 -1.85 -11.58 4.22
N ALA A 53 -1.66 -12.41 5.23
CA ALA A 53 -1.46 -13.85 5.14
C ALA A 53 -1.93 -14.47 6.48
N PRO A 54 -2.22 -15.78 6.52
CA PRO A 54 -2.58 -16.44 7.78
C PRO A 54 -1.55 -16.16 8.88
N GLY A 55 -2.00 -15.53 9.98
CA GLY A 55 -1.16 -15.19 11.13
C GLY A 55 -0.34 -13.90 11.00
N LEU A 56 -0.40 -13.19 9.87
CA LEU A 56 0.24 -11.89 9.70
C LEU A 56 -0.80 -10.76 9.65
N ARG A 57 -0.96 -10.10 10.79
CA ARG A 57 -1.73 -8.85 10.91
C ARG A 57 -0.85 -7.63 10.79
N ARG A 58 -1.34 -6.62 10.08
CA ARG A 58 -0.72 -5.30 10.01
C ARG A 58 -1.77 -4.20 10.11
N PRO A 59 -1.39 -2.99 10.52
CA PRO A 59 -2.26 -1.83 10.40
C PRO A 59 -2.81 -1.71 8.97
N CYS A 60 -4.11 -1.47 8.86
CA CYS A 60 -4.81 -1.36 7.59
C CYS A 60 -4.20 -0.27 6.72
N SER A 61 -3.61 -0.66 5.59
CA SER A 61 -2.94 0.24 4.67
C SER A 61 -3.89 1.25 4.02
N SER A 62 -5.15 0.86 3.85
CA SER A 62 -6.19 1.68 3.22
C SER A 62 -6.66 2.85 4.06
N CYS A 63 -6.48 2.80 5.39
CA CYS A 63 -6.89 3.88 6.31
C CYS A 63 -5.79 4.24 7.31
N ALA A 64 -4.53 3.88 7.02
CA ALA A 64 -3.39 4.05 7.92
C ALA A 64 -3.64 3.52 9.36
N GLY A 65 -4.36 2.40 9.48
CA GLY A 65 -4.67 1.77 10.76
C GLY A 65 -5.69 2.52 11.64
N THR A 66 -6.39 3.53 11.11
CA THR A 66 -7.38 4.27 11.91
C THR A 66 -8.73 3.58 12.02
N GLY A 67 -9.04 2.67 11.09
CA GLY A 67 -10.36 2.05 10.95
C GLY A 67 -11.43 3.00 10.43
N ARG A 68 -11.07 4.20 9.95
CA ARG A 68 -12.02 5.26 9.62
C ARG A 68 -12.08 5.57 8.13
N ARG A 69 -13.29 5.93 7.67
CA ARG A 69 -13.56 6.25 6.27
C ARG A 69 -12.96 7.58 5.84
N GLY A 70 -12.93 8.58 6.72
CA GLY A 70 -12.39 9.91 6.37
C GLY A 70 -10.92 9.84 5.96
N GLU A 71 -10.15 9.09 6.74
CA GLU A 71 -8.74 8.81 6.54
C GLU A 71 -8.53 7.91 5.32
N GLN A 72 -9.40 6.92 5.11
CA GLN A 72 -9.41 6.14 3.88
C GLN A 72 -9.57 7.02 2.63
N VAL A 73 -10.57 7.88 2.60
CA VAL A 73 -10.83 8.79 1.47
C VAL A 73 -9.68 9.77 1.27
N THR A 74 -9.17 10.35 2.36
CA THR A 74 -8.02 11.27 2.32
C THR A 74 -6.79 10.57 1.73
N TRP A 75 -6.55 9.33 2.14
CA TRP A 75 -5.44 8.52 1.64
C TRP A 75 -5.61 8.17 0.15
N GLN A 76 -6.82 7.79 -0.27
CA GLN A 76 -7.13 7.51 -1.68
C GLN A 76 -6.93 8.75 -2.56
N LEU A 77 -7.37 9.92 -2.11
CA LEU A 77 -7.15 11.18 -2.82
C LEU A 77 -5.66 11.50 -2.94
N ALA A 78 -4.89 11.33 -1.86
CA ALA A 78 -3.45 11.52 -1.88
C ALA A 78 -2.75 10.53 -2.83
N HIS A 79 -3.23 9.29 -2.93
CA HIS A 79 -2.71 8.30 -3.87
C HIS A 79 -2.98 8.70 -5.32
N ALA A 80 -4.22 9.05 -5.65
CA ALA A 80 -4.58 9.53 -6.99
C ALA A 80 -3.80 10.79 -7.40
N GLU A 81 -3.59 11.71 -6.45
CA GLU A 81 -2.76 12.90 -6.68
C GLU A 81 -1.30 12.54 -6.93
N ALA A 82 -0.73 11.60 -6.15
CA ALA A 82 0.62 11.11 -6.37
C ALA A 82 0.79 10.41 -7.73
N GLU A 83 -0.20 9.64 -8.19
CA GLU A 83 -0.17 9.03 -9.52
C GLU A 83 -0.10 10.06 -10.65
N HIS A 84 -0.81 11.18 -10.47
CA HIS A 84 -0.83 12.27 -11.44
C HIS A 84 0.48 13.07 -11.44
N LEU A 85 1.02 13.40 -10.25
CA LEU A 85 2.22 14.23 -10.12
C LEU A 85 3.53 13.45 -10.34
N ILE A 86 3.61 12.22 -9.84
CA ILE A 86 4.81 11.38 -9.90
C ILE A 86 4.63 10.38 -11.04
N THR A 87 5.20 10.76 -12.19
CA THR A 87 5.07 10.03 -13.45
C THR A 87 6.26 9.10 -13.69
N MET A 88 6.06 8.12 -14.58
CA MET A 88 7.15 7.22 -15.01
C MET A 88 8.34 7.99 -15.59
N THR A 89 8.09 8.99 -16.45
CA THR A 89 9.13 9.81 -17.07
C THR A 89 9.99 10.53 -16.03
N MET A 90 9.35 11.05 -14.98
CA MET A 90 10.06 11.71 -13.88
C MET A 90 10.96 10.72 -13.13
N VAL A 91 10.42 9.56 -12.72
CA VAL A 91 11.20 8.55 -11.99
C VAL A 91 12.36 8.02 -12.84
N ARG A 92 12.12 7.74 -14.13
CA ARG A 92 13.18 7.34 -15.06
C ARG A 92 14.29 8.39 -15.14
N GLY A 93 13.95 9.67 -15.30
CA GLY A 93 14.92 10.77 -15.34
C GLY A 93 15.65 11.03 -14.00
N VAL A 94 15.13 10.55 -12.88
CA VAL A 94 15.85 10.52 -11.59
C VAL A 94 16.84 9.36 -11.60
N VAL A 95 16.38 8.15 -11.92
CA VAL A 95 17.20 6.92 -11.99
C VAL A 95 18.38 7.08 -12.94
N GLU A 96 18.20 7.77 -14.07
CA GLU A 96 19.27 8.03 -15.05
C GLU A 96 20.49 8.77 -14.48
N ARG A 97 20.32 9.50 -13.37
CA ARG A 97 21.41 10.24 -12.69
C ARG A 97 22.24 9.37 -11.76
N PHE A 98 21.84 8.12 -11.53
CA PHE A 98 22.55 7.18 -10.67
C PHE A 98 23.43 6.26 -11.50
N ASP A 99 24.75 6.44 -11.39
CA ASP A 99 25.74 5.61 -12.09
C ASP A 99 26.00 4.25 -11.41
N GLY A 100 25.64 4.13 -10.13
CA GLY A 100 25.74 2.90 -9.36
C GLY A 100 24.38 2.37 -8.88
N PRO A 101 24.41 1.33 -8.02
CA PRO A 101 23.22 0.87 -7.32
C PRO A 101 22.54 1.98 -6.52
N PHE A 102 21.20 1.96 -6.46
CA PHE A 102 20.38 2.94 -5.75
C PHE A 102 19.26 2.25 -4.98
N ARG A 103 18.84 2.84 -3.87
CA ARG A 103 17.79 2.35 -2.99
C ARG A 103 16.44 3.01 -3.27
N LEU A 104 15.35 2.35 -2.84
CA LEU A 104 14.01 2.93 -2.90
C LEU A 104 13.95 4.30 -2.22
N SER A 105 14.50 4.38 -1.01
CA SER A 105 14.53 5.61 -0.20
C SER A 105 15.21 6.77 -0.94
N GLU A 106 16.37 6.53 -1.57
CA GLU A 106 17.14 7.55 -2.29
C GLU A 106 16.36 8.14 -3.48
N ILE A 107 15.68 7.28 -4.25
CA ILE A 107 14.84 7.75 -5.37
C ILE A 107 13.61 8.50 -4.84
N ALA A 108 12.97 7.99 -3.80
CA ALA A 108 11.81 8.63 -3.19
C ALA A 108 12.14 10.00 -2.61
N ASP A 109 13.30 10.15 -1.96
CA ASP A 109 13.79 11.41 -1.42
C ASP A 109 14.12 12.39 -2.54
N THR A 110 14.82 11.94 -3.59
CA THR A 110 15.13 12.79 -4.76
C THR A 110 13.88 13.28 -5.47
N VAL A 111 12.85 12.44 -5.61
CA VAL A 111 11.55 12.84 -6.19
C VAL A 111 10.84 13.84 -5.28
N ARG A 112 10.84 13.61 -3.96
CA ARG A 112 10.22 14.52 -2.99
C ARG A 112 10.86 15.91 -3.03
N ASP A 113 12.19 15.94 -3.02
CA ASP A 113 12.98 17.17 -3.06
C ASP A 113 12.77 17.92 -4.37
N GLY A 114 12.76 17.19 -5.50
CA GLY A 114 12.49 17.76 -6.82
C GLY A 114 11.09 18.38 -6.96
N LEU A 115 10.11 17.87 -6.21
CA LEU A 115 8.75 18.42 -6.15
C LEU A 115 8.56 19.48 -5.05
N GLY A 116 9.58 19.73 -4.21
CA GLY A 116 9.49 20.67 -3.09
C GLY A 116 8.44 20.27 -2.04
N LEU A 117 8.20 18.97 -1.87
CA LEU A 117 7.16 18.47 -0.97
C LEU A 117 7.68 18.34 0.47
N PRO A 118 6.93 18.78 1.50
CA PRO A 118 7.32 18.55 2.88
C PRO A 118 7.22 17.06 3.25
N PRO A 119 7.97 16.60 4.27
CA PRO A 119 7.84 15.24 4.79
C PRO A 119 6.40 14.88 5.15
N GLY A 120 5.97 13.67 4.79
CA GLY A 120 4.60 13.19 5.02
C GLY A 120 3.56 13.66 3.99
N ARG A 121 3.92 14.55 3.05
CA ARG A 121 3.03 14.91 1.94
C ARG A 121 3.15 13.90 0.81
N LEU A 122 1.99 13.36 0.43
CA LEU A 122 1.80 12.35 -0.62
C LEU A 122 2.49 11.01 -0.30
N PRO A 123 1.95 9.87 -0.80
CA PRO A 123 2.59 8.58 -0.69
C PRO A 123 3.74 8.43 -1.72
N VAL A 124 4.77 9.29 -1.63
CA VAL A 124 5.90 9.32 -2.59
C VAL A 124 6.61 7.97 -2.65
N GLY A 125 6.97 7.40 -1.48
CA GLY A 125 7.67 6.11 -1.41
C GLY A 125 6.90 4.96 -2.09
N PRO A 126 5.64 4.69 -1.70
CA PRO A 126 4.80 3.70 -2.39
C PRO A 126 4.71 3.94 -3.90
N ARG A 127 4.45 5.18 -4.34
CA ARG A 127 4.33 5.48 -5.76
C ARG A 127 5.63 5.25 -6.53
N VAL A 128 6.77 5.68 -5.98
CA VAL A 128 8.09 5.44 -6.58
C VAL A 128 8.40 3.96 -6.65
N ARG A 129 8.13 3.19 -5.58
CA ARG A 129 8.31 1.73 -5.59
C ARG A 129 7.54 1.08 -6.73
N ASP A 130 6.27 1.44 -6.90
CA ASP A 130 5.42 0.83 -7.93
C ASP A 130 5.94 1.13 -9.35
N LEU A 131 6.50 2.34 -9.57
CA LEU A 131 7.14 2.71 -10.83
C LEU A 131 8.50 2.00 -11.03
N LEU A 132 9.31 1.83 -9.99
CA LEU A 132 10.56 1.05 -10.07
C LEU A 132 10.27 -0.43 -10.41
N LEU A 133 9.24 -1.02 -9.83
CA LEU A 133 8.80 -2.39 -10.16
C LEU A 133 8.37 -2.49 -11.63
N GLN A 134 7.71 -1.47 -12.17
CA GLN A 134 7.38 -1.42 -13.61
C GLN A 134 8.64 -1.31 -14.48
N LEU A 135 9.61 -0.45 -14.11
CA LEU A 135 10.91 -0.36 -14.81
C LEU A 135 11.66 -1.70 -14.80
N GLN A 136 11.61 -2.42 -13.68
CA GLN A 136 12.17 -3.76 -13.58
C GLN A 136 11.46 -4.75 -14.49
N ALA A 137 10.11 -4.71 -14.54
CA ALA A 137 9.33 -5.61 -15.38
C ALA A 137 9.62 -5.43 -16.88
N VAL A 138 9.98 -4.22 -17.31
CA VAL A 138 10.41 -3.94 -18.71
C VAL A 138 11.91 -4.08 -18.94
N GLY A 139 12.67 -4.48 -17.92
CA GLY A 139 14.11 -4.77 -18.02
C GLY A 139 15.03 -3.54 -18.01
N GLU A 140 14.54 -2.36 -17.63
CA GLU A 140 15.39 -1.15 -17.56
C GLU A 140 16.31 -1.15 -16.33
N ILE A 141 15.86 -1.79 -15.25
CA ILE A 141 16.60 -1.93 -13.99
C ILE A 141 16.50 -3.36 -13.46
N THR A 142 17.45 -3.75 -12.61
CA THR A 142 17.51 -5.07 -11.98
C THR A 142 17.60 -4.91 -10.47
N MET A 143 16.78 -5.66 -9.72
CA MET A 143 16.87 -5.70 -8.26
C MET A 143 18.09 -6.49 -7.82
N LEU A 144 18.89 -5.92 -6.92
CA LEU A 144 20.08 -6.54 -6.35
C LEU A 144 19.84 -7.08 -4.94
N SER A 145 18.84 -6.56 -4.22
CA SER A 145 18.55 -6.98 -2.85
C SER A 145 17.99 -8.39 -2.78
N ALA A 146 18.44 -9.14 -1.76
CA ALA A 146 17.71 -10.29 -1.24
C ALA A 146 16.53 -9.82 -0.38
N PRO A 147 15.47 -10.63 -0.21
CA PRO A 147 14.39 -10.34 0.72
C PRO A 147 14.92 -10.15 2.15
N ASP A 148 14.39 -9.18 2.88
CA ASP A 148 14.69 -8.97 4.30
C ASP A 148 13.99 -10.03 5.18
N GLU A 149 12.81 -10.47 4.76
CA GLU A 149 11.98 -11.40 5.51
C GLU A 149 11.10 -12.23 4.56
N MET A 150 10.93 -13.50 4.90
CA MET A 150 9.97 -14.42 4.27
C MET A 150 8.77 -14.57 5.21
N VAL A 151 7.56 -14.39 4.70
CA VAL A 151 6.31 -14.63 5.43
C VAL A 151 5.54 -15.76 4.75
N GLY A 152 5.29 -16.82 5.52
CA GLY A 152 4.68 -18.03 4.96
C GLY A 152 5.61 -18.67 3.93
N THR A 153 5.03 -19.24 2.88
CA THR A 153 5.77 -19.92 1.80
C THR A 153 6.15 -19.00 0.66
N ASP A 154 5.36 -17.96 0.39
CA ASP A 154 5.41 -17.27 -0.90
C ASP A 154 5.54 -15.74 -0.80
N MET A 155 5.42 -15.16 0.41
CA MET A 155 5.50 -13.70 0.56
C MET A 155 6.89 -13.26 1.00
N VAL A 156 7.46 -12.31 0.26
CA VAL A 156 8.75 -11.68 0.53
C VAL A 156 8.55 -10.23 0.95
N ILE A 157 9.32 -9.77 1.92
CA ILE A 157 9.34 -8.38 2.35
C ILE A 157 10.68 -7.77 2.01
N TYR A 158 10.61 -6.62 1.32
CA TYR A 158 11.73 -5.72 1.11
C TYR A 158 11.41 -4.40 1.80
N ARG A 159 12.26 -3.96 2.73
CA ARG A 159 12.09 -2.71 3.49
C ARG A 159 12.63 -1.52 2.71
N ASP A 160 13.84 -1.64 2.18
CA ASP A 160 14.49 -0.63 1.35
C ASP A 160 15.31 -1.30 0.24
N PRO A 161 14.63 -1.92 -0.75
CA PRO A 161 15.27 -2.64 -1.83
C PRO A 161 16.22 -1.75 -2.64
N GLN A 162 17.27 -2.39 -3.17
CA GLN A 162 18.30 -1.79 -4.02
C GLN A 162 18.18 -2.32 -5.44
N TRP A 163 18.31 -1.42 -6.41
CA TRP A 163 18.34 -1.71 -7.83
C TRP A 163 19.58 -1.13 -8.50
N GLN A 164 19.84 -1.57 -9.72
CA GLN A 164 20.82 -0.98 -10.62
C GLN A 164 20.28 -0.96 -12.06
N ARG A 165 20.73 0.02 -12.87
CA ARG A 165 20.35 0.10 -14.29
C ARG A 165 20.90 -1.08 -15.07
N ALA A 166 20.06 -1.73 -15.89
CA ALA A 166 20.43 -2.96 -16.61
C ALA A 166 21.63 -2.75 -17.54
N HIS A 167 21.67 -1.63 -18.28
CA HIS A 167 22.77 -1.33 -19.21
C HIS A 167 24.13 -1.13 -18.51
N THR A 168 24.15 -0.72 -17.23
CA THR A 168 25.41 -0.64 -16.45
C THR A 168 25.92 -2.00 -15.98
N LEU A 169 25.08 -3.05 -16.05
CA LEU A 169 25.45 -4.42 -15.73
C LEU A 169 25.98 -5.19 -16.96
N GLY A 170 25.98 -4.57 -18.15
CA GLY A 170 26.36 -5.24 -19.41
C GLY A 170 25.34 -6.28 -19.88
N LEU A 171 24.09 -6.17 -19.42
CA LEU A 171 22.94 -7.00 -19.77
C LEU A 171 22.12 -6.39 -20.91
#